data_AF-A0A9X8UL57-F1
#
_entry.id   AF-A0A9X8UL57-F1
#
_cell.length_a   1.000
_cell.length_b   1.000
_cell.length_c   1.000
_cell.angle_alpha   90.00
_cell.angle_beta   90.00
_cell.angle_gamma   90.00
#
_symmetry.space_group_name_H-M   'P 1'
#
loop_
_entity.id
_entity.type
_entity.pdbx_description
1 polymer ?
#
loop_
_entity_poly.entity_id
_entity_poly.type
_entity_poly.pdbx_seq_one_letter_code
_entity_poly.pdbx_strand_id
1 'polypeptide(L)' 'MACPKMGRPTDNPKDKALFIRLDNESYEVLEAYCEQEQVKKAEAARRGIKKLKDDLKK' A
#
# COMPACT_ATOMS: atom_id res chain seq x y z
N MET A 1 -11.68 30.73 -26.78
CA MET A 1 -11.67 29.25 -26.74
C MET A 1 -10.72 28.85 -25.61
N ALA A 2 -11.26 28.44 -24.47
CA ALA A 2 -10.46 28.15 -23.28
C ALA A 2 -9.98 26.69 -23.34
N CYS A 3 -8.67 26.50 -23.41
CA CYS A 3 -8.02 25.20 -23.33
C CYS A 3 -8.49 24.51 -22.04
N PRO A 4 -9.11 23.32 -22.08
CA PRO A 4 -9.43 22.59 -20.86
C PRO A 4 -8.11 22.34 -20.14
N LYS A 5 -8.05 22.73 -18.87
CA LYS A 5 -6.92 22.43 -17.99
C LYS A 5 -6.84 20.90 -17.91
N MET A 6 -6.06 20.30 -18.80
CA MET A 6 -5.79 18.88 -18.83
C MET A 6 -5.04 18.56 -17.54
N GLY A 7 -5.81 18.26 -16.48
CA GLY A 7 -5.25 17.68 -15.27
C GLY A 7 -4.43 16.46 -15.68
N ARG A 8 -3.24 16.31 -15.11
CA ARG A 8 -2.28 15.25 -15.42
C ARG A 8 -3.02 13.90 -15.48
N PRO A 9 -3.25 13.31 -16.67
CA PRO A 9 -4.01 12.07 -16.79
C PRO A 9 -3.12 10.98 -16.20
N THR A 10 -3.31 10.70 -14.91
CA THR A 10 -2.61 9.63 -14.24
C THR A 10 -3.58 8.46 -14.25
N ASP A 11 -3.34 7.51 -15.14
CA ASP A 11 -4.18 6.32 -15.37
C ASP A 11 -4.26 5.38 -14.16
N ASN A 12 -3.37 5.56 -13.18
CA ASN A 12 -3.39 4.84 -11.92
C ASN A 12 -3.38 5.82 -10.74
N PRO A 13 -4.49 6.52 -10.50
CA PRO A 13 -4.60 7.35 -9.32
C PRO A 13 -4.52 6.45 -8.09
N LYS A 14 -3.61 6.78 -7.16
CA LYS A 14 -3.54 6.11 -5.85
C LYS A 14 -4.68 6.65 -4.98
N ASP A 15 -5.92 6.44 -5.42
CA ASP A 15 -7.12 7.00 -4.77
C ASP A 15 -7.46 6.33 -3.44
N LYS A 16 -7.00 5.09 -3.24
CA LYS A 16 -7.31 4.32 -2.05
C LYS A 16 -6.26 4.58 -0.96
N ALA A 17 -6.57 5.50 -0.06
CA ALA A 17 -5.87 5.64 1.20
C ALA A 17 -6.37 4.57 2.19
N LEU A 18 -5.45 3.85 2.81
CA LEU A 18 -5.75 2.81 3.80
C LEU A 18 -5.37 3.36 5.18
N PHE A 19 -6.35 3.82 5.95
CA PHE A 19 -6.16 4.21 7.35
C PHE A 19 -6.55 3.03 8.24
N ILE A 20 -5.56 2.26 8.69
CA ILE A 20 -5.76 1.12 9.60
C ILE A 20 -5.08 1.43 10.93
N ARG A 21 -5.83 1.21 12.01
CA ARG A 21 -5.24 1.09 13.35
C ARG A 21 -4.78 -0.35 13.52
N LEU A 22 -3.48 -0.51 13.74
CA LEU A 22 -2.86 -1.81 13.98
C LEU A 22 -2.72 -2.01 15.48
N ASP A 23 -2.96 -3.23 15.94
CA ASP A 23 -2.56 -3.68 17.27
C ASP A 23 -1.02 -3.76 17.35
N ASN A 24 -0.47 -3.70 18.57
CA ASN A 24 0.99 -3.71 18.78
C ASN A 24 1.66 -4.92 18.11
N GLU A 25 1.07 -6.11 18.24
CA GLU A 25 1.62 -7.33 17.64
C GLU A 25 1.75 -7.22 16.11
N SER A 26 0.71 -6.67 15.45
CA SER A 26 0.72 -6.48 13.99
C SER A 26 1.74 -5.42 13.57
N TYR A 27 1.93 -4.40 14.41
CA TYR A 27 2.93 -3.36 14.18
C TYR A 27 4.36 -3.89 14.32
N GLU A 28 4.63 -4.71 15.34
CA GLU A 28 5.93 -5.36 15.54
C GLU A 28 6.29 -6.29 14.38
N VAL A 29 5.33 -7.09 13.89
CA VAL A 29 5.54 -7.95 12.72
C VAL A 29 5.85 -7.11 11.47
N LEU A 30 5.13 -5.99 11.28
CA LEU A 30 5.38 -5.08 10.16
C LEU A 30 6.78 -4.45 10.28
N GLU A 31 7.20 -4.05 11.47
CA GLU A 31 8.49 -3.39 11.73
C GLU A 31 9.64 -4.38 11.52
N ALA A 32 9.55 -5.59 12.07
CA ALA A 32 10.51 -6.67 11.84
C ALA A 32 10.64 -7.02 10.35
N TYR A 33 9.53 -7.07 9.61
CA TYR A 33 9.55 -7.30 8.16
C TYR A 33 10.20 -6.13 7.41
N CYS A 34 9.95 -4.90 7.87
CA CYS A 34 10.54 -3.68 7.33
C CYS A 34 12.07 -3.68 7.50
N GLU A 35 12.57 -4.07 8.67
CA GLU A 35 13.99 -4.18 8.97
C GLU A 35 14.65 -5.31 8.17
N GLN A 36 14.02 -6.48 8.09
CA GLN A 36 14.55 -7.63 7.37
C GLN A 36 14.72 -7.35 5.87
N GLU A 37 13.70 -6.75 5.22
CA GLU A 37 13.73 -6.47 3.79
C GLU A 37 14.24 -5.06 3.44
N GLN A 38 14.56 -4.22 4.43
CA GLN A 38 14.92 -2.80 4.27
C GLN A 38 13.95 -2.01 3.37
N VAL A 39 12.67 -2.31 3.47
CA VAL A 39 11.61 -1.63 2.71
C VAL A 39 10.94 -0.55 3.55
N LYS A 40 10.15 0.33 2.93
CA LYS A 40 9.29 1.27 3.68
C LYS A 40 8.02 0.57 4.14
N LYS A 41 7.41 1.03 5.23
CA LYS A 41 6.12 0.52 5.77
C LYS A 41 5.02 0.42 4.70
N ALA A 42 4.93 1.43 3.82
CA ALA A 42 3.98 1.44 2.71
C ALA A 42 4.25 0.34 1.65
N GLU A 43 5.51 -0.01 1.43
CA GLU A 43 5.89 -1.08 0.52
C GLU A 43 5.71 -2.46 1.17
N ALA A 44 6.08 -2.60 2.44
CA ALA A 44 5.79 -3.79 3.25
C ALA A 44 4.29 -4.11 3.24
N ALA A 45 3.44 -3.12 3.49
CA ALA A 45 1.99 -3.28 3.43
C ALA A 45 1.49 -3.73 2.04
N ARG A 46 2.03 -3.16 0.96
CA ARG A 46 1.68 -3.60 -0.42
C ARG A 46 2.12 -5.03 -0.69
N ARG A 47 3.31 -5.43 -0.24
CA ARG A 47 3.80 -6.82 -0.36
C ARG A 47 2.93 -7.77 0.45
N GLY A 48 2.56 -7.40 1.68
CA GLY A 48 1.62 -8.14 2.52
C GLY A 48 0.28 -8.36 1.83
N ILE A 49 -0.33 -7.31 1.27
CA ILE A 49 -1.60 -7.41 0.52
C ILE A 49 -1.46 -8.32 -0.71
N LYS A 50 -0.32 -8.28 -1.42
CA LYS A 50 -0.06 -9.21 -2.54
C LYS A 50 0.01 -10.65 -2.05
N LYS A 51 0.72 -10.93 -0.94
CA LYS A 51 0.76 -12.27 -0.34
C LYS A 51 -0.63 -12.76 0.11
N LEU A 52 -1.46 -11.87 0.65
CA LEU A 52 -2.86 -12.19 0.99
C LEU A 52 -3.69 -12.54 -0.25
N LYS A 53 -3.38 -11.98 -1.43
CA LYS A 53 -4.01 -12.34 -2.69
C LYS A 53 -3.66 -13.77 -3.12
N ASP A 54 -2.42 -14.20 -2.90
CA ASP A 54 -1.99 -15.58 -3.17
C ASP A 54 -2.64 -16.59 -2.20
N ASP A 55 -2.88 -16.18 -0.95
CA ASP A 55 -3.55 -17.01 0.07
C ASP A 55 -5.09 -17.02 -0.07
N LEU A 56 -5.65 -16.07 -0.82
CA LEU A 56 -7.07 -15.97 -1.12
C LEU A 56 -7.53 -17.17 -1.96
N LYS A 57 -8.01 -18.23 -1.28
CA LYS A 57 -8.69 -19.36 -1.92
C LYS A 57 -10.01 -18.87 -2.51
N LYS A 58 -10.13 -18.97 -3.84
CA LYS A 58 -11.32 -18.62 -4.60
C LYS A 58 -12.14 -19.85 -4.96
#